data_AF-A0A1I4IQV9-F1
#
_entry.id   AF-A0A1I4IQV9-F1
#
_cell.length_a   1.000
_cell.length_b   1.000
_cell.length_c   1.000
_cell.angle_alpha   90.00
_cell.angle_beta   90.00
_cell.angle_gamma   90.00
#
_symmetry.space_group_name_H-M   'P 1'
#
loop_
_entity.id
_entity.type
_entity.pdbx_description
1 polymer ?
#
loop_
_entity_poly.entity_id
_entity_poly.type
_entity_poly.pdbx_seq_one_letter_code
_entity_poly.pdbx_strand_id
1 'polypeptide(L)'
;MNECLLRDTSEARELAFGRPGAPRTAGVAATLDFIREPTARTWYRAHNVSIVSAYLGNEDLARREGRVERFFINLVLMRVLYAHALVAAPRLALGWLAPCGRLIGDPRVGMTGIFLSLSRVLPDRYPLDDDLGRYVNAEHRLGHLLDVGIIVPRLGQLYDWSAGELGLPGLNALLVHPGPTPAYVWDPREADAWHPVPSRLARAAQRAVSASPRSSRMR
;
A
#
# COMPACT_ATOMS: atom_id res chain seq x y z
N MET A 1 -7.63 -12.69 0.46
CA MET A 1 -6.41 -11.99 -0.01
C MET A 1 -5.28 -12.96 -0.40
N ASN A 2 -4.67 -13.66 0.55
CA ASN A 2 -3.47 -14.50 0.30
C ASN A 2 -3.69 -15.60 -0.74
N GLU A 3 -4.89 -16.14 -0.84
CA GLU A 3 -5.23 -17.16 -1.84
C GLU A 3 -5.00 -16.70 -3.29
N CYS A 4 -5.32 -15.44 -3.63
CA CYS A 4 -5.09 -14.92 -4.99
C CYS A 4 -3.60 -14.92 -5.31
N LEU A 5 -2.78 -14.42 -4.39
CA LEU A 5 -1.32 -14.41 -4.52
C LEU A 5 -0.75 -15.83 -4.68
N LEU A 6 -1.24 -16.80 -3.90
CA LEU A 6 -0.81 -18.20 -4.01
C LEU A 6 -1.21 -18.82 -5.36
N ARG A 7 -2.42 -18.55 -5.85
CA ARG A 7 -2.90 -19.04 -7.14
C ARG A 7 -2.11 -18.43 -8.30
N ASP A 8 -1.96 -17.10 -8.29
CA ASP A 8 -1.25 -16.37 -9.35
C ASP A 8 0.23 -16.82 -9.44
N THR A 9 0.90 -16.96 -8.30
CA THR A 9 2.29 -17.44 -8.24
C THR A 9 2.43 -18.90 -8.65
N SER A 10 1.49 -19.77 -8.23
CA SER A 10 1.49 -21.17 -8.62
C SER A 10 1.29 -21.33 -10.13
N GLU A 11 0.33 -20.64 -10.73
CA GLU A 11 0.09 -20.73 -12.18
C GLU A 11 1.26 -20.15 -12.98
N ALA A 12 1.80 -19.00 -12.58
CA ALA A 12 2.94 -18.39 -13.26
C ALA A 12 4.17 -19.30 -13.21
N ARG A 13 4.39 -20.00 -12.09
CA ARG A 13 5.44 -21.02 -11.99
C ARG A 13 5.22 -22.14 -13.02
N GLU A 14 4.04 -22.72 -13.09
CA GLU A 14 3.75 -23.80 -14.05
C GLU A 14 4.00 -23.36 -15.50
N LEU A 15 3.53 -22.16 -15.87
CA LEU A 15 3.75 -21.59 -17.20
C LEU A 15 5.24 -21.33 -17.48
N ALA A 16 6.00 -20.82 -16.51
CA ALA A 16 7.43 -20.57 -16.65
C ALA A 16 8.26 -21.85 -16.83
N PHE A 17 7.79 -22.99 -16.30
CA PHE A 17 8.46 -24.28 -16.37
C PHE A 17 7.87 -25.23 -17.43
N GLY A 18 7.23 -24.69 -18.47
CA GLY A 18 6.91 -25.42 -19.70
C GLY A 18 5.48 -25.93 -19.79
N ARG A 19 4.59 -25.61 -18.84
CA ARG A 19 3.17 -25.86 -19.03
C ARG A 19 2.63 -24.94 -20.14
N PRO A 20 1.99 -25.47 -21.20
CA PRO A 20 1.44 -24.63 -22.26
C PRO A 20 0.22 -23.85 -21.75
N GLY A 21 0.05 -22.63 -22.27
CA GLY A 21 -1.10 -21.79 -21.97
C GLY A 21 -0.75 -20.30 -21.93
N ALA A 22 -1.79 -19.47 -21.88
CA ALA A 22 -1.68 -18.04 -21.59
C ALA A 22 -2.01 -17.79 -20.11
N PRO A 23 -1.43 -16.75 -19.48
CA PRO A 23 -1.79 -16.36 -18.13
C PRO A 23 -3.29 -16.05 -18.01
N ARG A 24 -3.96 -16.64 -17.02
CA ARG A 24 -5.41 -16.48 -16.80
C ARG A 24 -5.80 -15.15 -16.18
N THR A 25 -4.89 -14.53 -15.43
CA THR A 25 -5.14 -13.26 -14.74
C THR A 25 -3.99 -12.29 -15.02
N ALA A 26 -4.25 -11.00 -14.77
CA ALA A 26 -3.20 -9.98 -14.77
C ALA A 26 -2.11 -10.26 -13.72
N GLY A 27 -2.47 -10.89 -12.59
CA GLY A 27 -1.53 -11.29 -11.54
C GLY A 27 -0.56 -12.37 -12.00
N VAL A 28 -1.05 -13.38 -12.73
CA VAL A 28 -0.21 -14.41 -13.36
C VAL A 28 0.73 -13.78 -14.38
N ALA A 29 0.21 -12.90 -15.25
CA ALA A 29 1.02 -12.21 -16.25
C ALA A 29 2.14 -11.37 -15.61
N ALA A 30 1.80 -10.55 -14.61
CA ALA A 30 2.78 -9.76 -13.88
C ALA A 30 3.82 -10.62 -13.14
N THR A 31 3.41 -11.78 -12.63
CA THR A 31 4.32 -12.73 -11.97
C THR A 31 5.26 -13.40 -12.97
N LEU A 32 4.79 -13.72 -14.18
CA LEU A 32 5.66 -14.18 -15.27
C LEU A 32 6.70 -13.14 -15.67
N ASP A 33 6.31 -11.86 -15.73
CA ASP A 33 7.24 -10.77 -15.99
C ASP A 33 8.33 -10.70 -14.91
N PHE A 34 7.96 -10.86 -13.63
CA PHE A 34 8.92 -10.95 -12.53
C PHE A 34 9.85 -12.18 -12.65
N ILE A 35 9.32 -13.35 -13.00
CA ILE A 35 10.14 -14.57 -13.18
C ILE A 35 11.17 -14.37 -14.29
N ARG A 36 10.79 -13.69 -15.38
CA ARG A 36 11.68 -13.40 -16.52
C ARG A 36 12.72 -12.33 -16.19
N GLU A 37 12.31 -11.28 -15.46
CA GLU A 37 13.17 -10.16 -15.11
C GLU A 37 13.03 -9.83 -13.61
N PRO A 38 13.79 -10.52 -12.73
CA PRO A 38 13.62 -10.41 -11.29
C PRO A 38 14.23 -9.14 -10.72
N THR A 39 13.41 -8.09 -10.60
CA THR A 39 13.76 -6.80 -9.98
C THR A 39 12.81 -6.48 -8.84
N ALA A 40 13.20 -5.54 -7.97
CA ALA A 40 12.30 -5.04 -6.93
C ALA A 40 10.99 -4.46 -7.53
N ARG A 41 11.09 -3.75 -8.66
CA ARG A 41 9.93 -3.17 -9.35
C ARG A 41 8.97 -4.25 -9.86
N THR A 42 9.49 -5.24 -10.60
CA THR A 42 8.67 -6.34 -11.13
C THR A 42 8.11 -7.21 -10.02
N TRP A 43 8.83 -7.38 -8.91
CA TRP A 43 8.31 -8.05 -7.71
C TRP A 43 7.10 -7.33 -7.10
N TYR A 44 7.22 -6.02 -6.82
CA TYR A 44 6.10 -5.25 -6.25
C TYR A 44 4.92 -5.20 -7.22
N ARG A 45 5.17 -5.08 -8.52
CA ARG A 45 4.09 -5.09 -9.51
C ARG A 45 3.33 -6.42 -9.48
N ALA A 46 4.03 -7.56 -9.54
CA ALA A 46 3.42 -8.88 -9.45
C ALA A 46 2.63 -9.08 -8.15
N HIS A 47 3.25 -8.72 -7.03
CA HIS A 47 2.63 -8.81 -5.71
C HIS A 47 1.37 -7.94 -5.61
N ASN A 48 1.47 -6.66 -5.97
CA ASN A 48 0.41 -5.69 -5.78
C ASN A 48 -0.75 -5.90 -6.77
N VAL A 49 -0.52 -6.37 -8.00
CA VAL A 49 -1.62 -6.75 -8.90
C VAL A 49 -2.46 -7.85 -8.25
N SER A 50 -1.81 -8.88 -7.69
CA SER A 50 -2.49 -10.00 -7.03
C SER A 50 -3.24 -9.55 -5.76
N ILE A 51 -2.59 -8.74 -4.93
CA ILE A 51 -3.20 -8.19 -3.70
C ILE A 51 -4.39 -7.29 -4.03
N VAL A 52 -4.23 -6.28 -4.90
CA VAL A 52 -5.31 -5.33 -5.22
C VAL A 52 -6.47 -6.03 -5.93
N SER A 53 -6.19 -6.99 -6.83
CA SER A 53 -7.25 -7.82 -7.43
C SER A 53 -8.05 -8.57 -6.37
N ALA A 54 -7.38 -9.08 -5.33
CA ALA A 54 -8.05 -9.72 -4.22
C ALA A 54 -8.91 -8.74 -3.38
N TYR A 55 -8.45 -7.49 -3.18
CA TYR A 55 -9.29 -6.46 -2.52
C TYR A 55 -10.55 -6.21 -3.33
N LEU A 56 -10.41 -5.92 -4.62
CA LEU A 56 -11.55 -5.61 -5.48
C LEU A 56 -12.53 -6.79 -5.61
N GLY A 57 -12.05 -8.03 -5.58
CA GLY A 57 -12.88 -9.22 -5.73
C GLY A 57 -13.49 -9.78 -4.43
N ASN A 58 -13.10 -9.29 -3.25
CA ASN A 58 -13.48 -9.90 -1.96
C ASN A 58 -14.03 -8.90 -0.94
N GLU A 59 -14.66 -7.82 -1.42
CA GLU A 59 -15.26 -6.80 -0.54
C GLU A 59 -16.25 -7.41 0.46
N ASP A 60 -17.08 -8.36 0.03
CA ASP A 60 -18.07 -9.02 0.88
C ASP A 60 -17.47 -9.81 2.06
N LEU A 61 -16.25 -10.32 1.91
CA LEU A 61 -15.53 -10.95 3.01
C LEU A 61 -15.04 -9.87 3.99
N ALA A 62 -14.47 -8.79 3.47
CA ALA A 62 -13.98 -7.69 4.29
C ALA A 62 -15.10 -6.95 5.04
N ARG A 63 -16.34 -6.91 4.51
CA ARG A 63 -17.50 -6.35 5.22
C ARG A 63 -17.87 -7.12 6.49
N ARG A 64 -17.52 -8.41 6.58
CA ARG A 64 -17.81 -9.26 7.75
C ARG A 64 -16.80 -9.07 8.87
N GLU A 65 -15.67 -8.44 8.57
CA GLU A 65 -14.62 -8.16 9.54
C GLU A 65 -15.05 -7.12 10.57
N GLY A 66 -14.42 -7.17 11.74
CA GLY A 66 -14.57 -6.14 12.76
C GLY A 66 -14.05 -4.78 12.30
N ARG A 67 -14.39 -3.72 13.03
CA ARG A 67 -13.97 -2.36 12.71
C ARG A 67 -12.44 -2.24 12.69
N VAL A 68 -11.78 -2.81 13.69
CA VAL A 68 -10.32 -2.76 13.82
C VAL A 68 -9.63 -3.47 12.66
N GLU A 69 -10.11 -4.64 12.26
CA GLU A 69 -9.61 -5.37 11.09
C GLU A 69 -9.77 -4.57 9.80
N ARG A 70 -10.93 -3.94 9.58
CA ARG A 70 -11.15 -3.09 8.40
C ARG A 70 -10.19 -1.91 8.34
N PHE A 71 -9.88 -1.31 9.49
CA PHE A 71 -8.84 -0.27 9.56
C PHE A 71 -7.47 -0.83 9.12
N PHE A 72 -7.08 -1.97 9.67
CA PHE A 72 -5.80 -2.60 9.37
C PHE A 72 -5.67 -3.06 7.93
N ILE A 73 -6.75 -3.57 7.33
CA ILE A 73 -6.80 -3.93 5.91
C ILE A 73 -6.50 -2.70 5.05
N ASN A 74 -7.15 -1.56 5.30
CA ASN A 74 -6.84 -0.31 4.59
C ASN A 74 -5.41 0.18 4.84
N LEU A 75 -4.92 0.07 6.08
CA LEU A 75 -3.57 0.49 6.48
C LEU A 75 -2.50 -0.32 5.74
N VAL A 76 -2.69 -1.64 5.67
CA VAL A 76 -1.81 -2.56 4.92
C VAL A 76 -1.85 -2.23 3.43
N LEU A 77 -3.02 -2.00 2.85
CA LEU A 77 -3.13 -1.63 1.43
C LEU A 77 -2.32 -0.36 1.13
N MET A 78 -2.57 0.72 1.88
CA MET A 78 -1.85 1.99 1.72
C MET A 78 -0.33 1.78 1.80
N ARG A 79 0.16 1.02 2.78
CA ARG A 79 1.59 0.75 2.98
C ARG A 79 2.20 -0.10 1.86
N VAL A 80 1.49 -1.11 1.37
CA VAL A 80 1.91 -1.95 0.23
C VAL A 80 2.02 -1.11 -1.05
N LEU A 81 1.06 -0.22 -1.31
CA LEU A 81 1.12 0.70 -2.44
C LEU A 81 2.30 1.67 -2.32
N TYR A 82 2.51 2.22 -1.13
CA TYR A 82 3.62 3.14 -0.87
C TYR A 82 4.99 2.46 -1.02
N ALA A 83 5.14 1.23 -0.53
CA ALA A 83 6.36 0.45 -0.69
C ALA A 83 6.71 0.21 -2.17
N HIS A 84 5.69 -0.06 -3.00
CA HIS A 84 5.88 -0.14 -4.45
C HIS A 84 6.33 1.21 -5.04
N ALA A 85 5.68 2.31 -4.65
CA ALA A 85 6.02 3.65 -5.13
C ALA A 85 7.46 4.06 -4.75
N LEU A 86 8.00 3.63 -3.61
CA LEU A 86 9.40 3.90 -3.23
C LEU A 86 10.41 3.41 -4.28
N VAL A 87 10.12 2.29 -4.94
CA VAL A 87 10.99 1.70 -5.95
C VAL A 87 10.61 2.16 -7.36
N ALA A 88 9.32 2.21 -7.65
CA ALA A 88 8.81 2.40 -9.00
C ALA A 88 8.51 3.87 -9.36
N ALA A 89 8.27 4.72 -8.37
CA ALA A 89 7.97 6.15 -8.51
C ALA A 89 8.57 6.98 -7.35
N PRO A 90 9.90 6.95 -7.12
CA PRO A 90 10.53 7.51 -5.92
C PRO A 90 10.30 9.02 -5.75
N ARG A 91 10.07 9.78 -6.83
CA ARG A 91 9.69 11.20 -6.74
C ARG A 91 8.29 11.41 -6.17
N LEU A 92 7.35 10.52 -6.48
CA LEU A 92 6.02 10.53 -5.87
C LEU A 92 6.15 10.20 -4.39
N ALA A 93 6.91 9.16 -4.03
CA ALA A 93 7.03 8.71 -2.65
C ALA A 93 7.84 9.67 -1.74
N LEU A 94 9.00 10.14 -2.21
CA LEU A 94 9.99 10.86 -1.40
C LEU A 94 10.26 12.31 -1.84
N GLY A 95 9.61 12.80 -2.91
CA GLY A 95 9.87 14.14 -3.41
C GLY A 95 11.33 14.31 -3.84
N TRP A 96 12.03 15.31 -3.29
CA TRP A 96 13.45 15.56 -3.58
C TRP A 96 14.39 14.50 -3.00
N LEU A 97 13.95 13.72 -1.99
CA LEU A 97 14.70 12.60 -1.42
C LEU A 97 14.62 11.32 -2.29
N ALA A 98 14.09 11.43 -3.51
CA ALA A 98 13.98 10.33 -4.47
C ALA A 98 15.25 9.47 -4.66
N PRO A 99 16.50 10.01 -4.64
CA PRO A 99 17.70 9.18 -4.76
C PRO A 99 17.81 8.07 -3.72
N CYS A 100 17.19 8.23 -2.54
CA CYS A 100 17.20 7.22 -1.47
C CYS A 100 16.13 6.14 -1.66
N GLY A 101 15.16 6.31 -2.57
CA GLY A 101 13.96 5.46 -2.66
C GLY A 101 14.26 3.99 -2.96
N ARG A 102 15.21 3.72 -3.86
CA ARG A 102 15.55 2.35 -4.26
C ARG A 102 16.15 1.53 -3.12
N LEU A 103 16.97 2.14 -2.27
CA LEU A 103 17.58 1.45 -1.13
C LEU A 103 16.55 1.14 -0.03
N ILE A 104 15.67 2.11 0.25
CA ILE A 104 14.65 1.99 1.29
C ILE A 104 13.53 1.03 0.87
N GLY A 105 13.14 1.07 -0.39
CA GLY A 105 12.07 0.24 -0.94
C GLY A 105 12.51 -1.17 -1.36
N ASP A 106 13.81 -1.51 -1.34
CA ASP A 106 14.26 -2.84 -1.75
C ASP A 106 13.62 -3.93 -0.84
N PRO A 107 12.84 -4.86 -1.41
CA PRO A 107 12.16 -5.89 -0.64
C PRO A 107 13.12 -6.84 0.11
N ARG A 108 14.39 -6.88 -0.30
CA ARG A 108 15.42 -7.72 0.32
C ARG A 108 16.05 -7.10 1.57
N VAL A 109 15.93 -5.78 1.76
CA VAL A 109 16.68 -5.04 2.79
C VAL A 109 15.77 -4.19 3.67
N GLY A 110 14.80 -3.46 3.09
CA GLY A 110 14.08 -2.37 3.77
C GLY A 110 12.61 -2.62 4.09
N MET A 111 11.99 -3.65 3.50
CA MET A 111 10.55 -3.93 3.64
C MET A 111 10.09 -4.15 5.07
N THR A 112 10.97 -4.65 5.93
CA THR A 112 10.64 -4.97 7.31
C THR A 112 10.18 -3.70 8.04
N GLY A 113 10.82 -2.54 7.87
CA GLY A 113 10.48 -1.31 8.60
C GLY A 113 9.06 -0.79 8.39
N ILE A 114 8.49 -0.98 7.19
CA ILE A 114 7.16 -0.48 6.80
C ILE A 114 6.03 -1.29 7.47
N PHE A 115 6.24 -2.58 7.68
CA PHE A 115 5.26 -3.49 8.29
C PHE A 115 5.59 -3.90 9.74
N LEU A 116 6.85 -3.76 10.16
CA LEU A 116 7.32 -4.14 11.51
C LEU A 116 6.62 -3.37 12.63
N SER A 117 6.15 -2.13 12.40
CA SER A 117 5.39 -1.41 13.41
C SER A 117 4.02 -2.06 13.65
N LEU A 118 3.39 -2.58 12.58
CA LEU A 118 2.10 -3.27 12.61
C LEU A 118 2.21 -4.59 13.38
N SER A 119 3.22 -5.41 13.05
CA SER A 119 3.45 -6.72 13.68
C SER A 119 3.83 -6.65 15.16
N ARG A 120 4.27 -5.48 15.67
CA ARG A 120 4.53 -5.28 17.11
C ARG A 120 3.27 -4.91 17.89
N VAL A 121 2.23 -4.45 17.20
CA VAL A 121 1.02 -3.89 17.80
C VAL A 121 -0.14 -4.87 17.73
N LEU A 122 -0.20 -5.69 16.67
CA LEU A 122 -1.22 -6.72 16.52
C LEU A 122 -0.90 -7.94 17.41
N PRO A 123 -1.87 -8.43 18.20
CA PRO A 123 -1.72 -9.64 18.99
C PRO A 123 -1.76 -10.89 18.09
N ASP A 124 -1.19 -11.99 18.57
CA ASP A 124 -1.24 -13.31 17.91
C ASP A 124 -2.61 -14.00 18.04
N ARG A 125 -3.69 -13.24 18.12
CA ARG A 125 -5.07 -13.74 18.27
C ARG A 125 -6.01 -13.01 17.33
N TYR A 126 -6.91 -13.78 16.74
CA TYR A 126 -7.97 -13.30 15.87
C TYR A 126 -9.32 -13.84 16.39
N PRO A 127 -10.41 -13.05 16.36
CA PRO A 127 -10.48 -11.65 15.95
C PRO A 127 -9.78 -10.70 16.95
N LEU A 128 -9.55 -9.45 16.52
CA LEU A 128 -8.99 -8.38 17.35
C LEU A 128 -10.04 -7.82 18.31
N ASP A 129 -9.58 -7.21 19.40
CA ASP A 129 -10.47 -6.47 20.30
C ASP A 129 -10.95 -5.18 19.59
N ASP A 130 -12.15 -4.69 19.90
CA ASP A 130 -12.75 -3.53 19.19
C ASP A 130 -12.16 -2.15 19.60
N ASP A 131 -11.07 -2.14 20.38
CA ASP A 131 -10.39 -0.91 20.81
C ASP A 131 -9.36 -0.44 19.78
N LEU A 132 -9.84 0.19 18.70
CA LEU A 132 -8.99 0.81 17.69
C LEU A 132 -7.99 1.81 18.29
N GLY A 133 -8.42 2.58 19.28
CA GLY A 133 -7.61 3.62 19.92
C GLY A 133 -6.37 3.03 20.57
N ARG A 134 -6.49 1.88 21.24
CA ARG A 134 -5.37 1.15 21.81
C ARG A 134 -4.31 0.79 20.77
N TYR A 135 -4.72 0.30 19.60
CA TYR A 135 -3.77 -0.10 18.56
C TYR A 135 -3.10 1.11 17.90
N VAL A 136 -3.87 2.14 17.53
CA VAL A 136 -3.32 3.38 16.96
C VAL A 136 -2.36 4.06 17.95
N ASN A 137 -2.69 4.03 19.25
CA ASN A 137 -1.81 4.55 20.30
C ASN A 137 -0.60 3.65 20.59
N ALA A 138 -0.68 2.34 20.39
CA ALA A 138 0.48 1.47 20.57
C ALA A 138 1.52 1.63 19.43
N GLU A 139 1.11 2.08 18.24
CA GLU A 139 1.99 2.26 17.08
C GLU A 139 2.94 3.48 17.17
N HIS A 140 3.04 4.13 18.33
CA HIS A 140 3.67 5.44 18.48
C HIS A 140 5.12 5.54 17.94
N ARG A 141 5.34 6.67 17.25
CA ARG A 141 6.57 7.22 16.65
C ARG A 141 6.84 6.82 15.20
N LEU A 142 7.13 5.57 14.87
CA LEU A 142 7.55 5.20 13.50
C LEU A 142 6.35 5.10 12.54
N GLY A 143 5.31 4.34 12.89
CA GLY A 143 4.11 4.20 12.05
C GLY A 143 3.39 5.53 11.88
N HIS A 144 3.21 6.28 12.98
CA HIS A 144 2.63 7.62 12.91
C HIS A 144 3.47 8.63 12.08
N LEU A 145 4.81 8.53 12.08
CA LEU A 145 5.64 9.36 11.21
C LEU A 145 5.47 8.96 9.74
N LEU A 146 5.46 7.66 9.45
CA LEU A 146 5.32 7.13 8.11
C LEU A 146 3.93 7.43 7.54
N ASP A 147 2.87 6.99 8.19
CA ASP A 147 1.50 7.10 7.66
C ASP A 147 1.06 8.56 7.62
N VAL A 148 1.07 9.25 8.76
CA VAL A 148 0.54 10.62 8.87
C VAL A 148 1.51 11.65 8.27
N GLY A 149 2.81 11.43 8.47
CA GLY A 149 3.85 12.38 8.05
C GLY A 149 4.25 12.26 6.59
N ILE A 150 4.16 11.06 5.98
CA ILE A 150 4.71 10.80 4.66
C ILE A 150 3.64 10.32 3.66
N ILE A 151 2.82 9.32 4.04
CA ILE A 151 1.91 8.65 3.09
C ILE A 151 0.58 9.41 2.91
N VAL A 152 -0.15 9.70 3.99
CA VAL A 152 -1.46 10.37 3.96
C VAL A 152 -1.46 11.68 3.13
N PRO A 153 -0.45 12.56 3.24
CA PRO A 153 -0.42 13.81 2.45
C PRO A 153 -0.41 13.63 0.92
N ARG A 154 -0.08 12.43 0.43
CA ARG A 154 0.04 12.11 -1.00
C ARG A 154 -0.84 10.93 -1.41
N LEU A 155 -1.80 10.57 -0.57
CA LEU A 155 -2.60 9.36 -0.74
C LEU A 155 -3.39 9.35 -2.04
N GLY A 156 -3.95 10.50 -2.45
CA GLY A 156 -4.61 10.64 -3.77
C GLY A 156 -3.66 10.31 -4.93
N GLN A 157 -2.49 10.96 -4.98
CA GLN A 157 -1.48 10.70 -6.02
C GLN A 157 -1.02 9.24 -6.00
N LEU A 158 -0.86 8.67 -4.81
CA LEU A 158 -0.44 7.28 -4.64
C LEU A 158 -1.47 6.32 -5.22
N TYR A 159 -2.77 6.51 -4.94
CA TYR A 159 -3.83 5.66 -5.46
C TYR A 159 -3.96 5.81 -6.97
N ASP A 160 -3.96 7.04 -7.48
CA ASP A 160 -4.02 7.31 -8.93
C ASP A 160 -2.86 6.66 -9.69
N TRP A 161 -1.62 6.85 -9.20
CA TRP A 161 -0.44 6.23 -9.79
C TRP A 161 -0.51 4.71 -9.72
N SER A 162 -0.92 4.17 -8.56
CA SER A 162 -1.01 2.72 -8.37
C SER A 162 -2.07 2.09 -9.28
N ALA A 163 -3.22 2.75 -9.46
CA ALA A 163 -4.28 2.29 -10.35
C ALA A 163 -3.78 2.17 -11.80
N GLY A 164 -3.01 3.17 -12.25
CA GLY A 164 -2.34 3.15 -13.55
C GLY A 164 -1.24 2.08 -13.68
N GLU A 165 -0.31 2.03 -12.72
CA GLU A 165 0.82 1.10 -12.72
C GLU A 165 0.38 -0.38 -12.69
N LEU A 166 -0.68 -0.67 -11.94
CA LEU A 166 -1.23 -2.02 -11.81
C LEU A 166 -2.26 -2.35 -12.90
N GLY A 167 -2.76 -1.36 -13.63
CA GLY A 167 -3.85 -1.54 -14.60
C GLY A 167 -5.20 -1.87 -13.94
N LEU A 168 -5.43 -1.39 -12.72
CA LEU A 168 -6.60 -1.70 -11.89
C LEU A 168 -7.33 -0.41 -11.50
N PRO A 169 -8.16 0.18 -12.38
CA PRO A 169 -8.83 1.46 -12.14
C PRO A 169 -9.80 1.42 -10.95
N GLY A 170 -10.31 0.23 -10.58
CA GLY A 170 -11.15 0.05 -9.39
C GLY A 170 -10.47 0.45 -8.08
N LEU A 171 -9.12 0.52 -8.05
CA LEU A 171 -8.38 0.97 -6.87
C LEU A 171 -8.75 2.40 -6.46
N ASN A 172 -9.06 3.27 -7.43
CA ASN A 172 -9.43 4.67 -7.13
C ASN A 172 -10.77 4.78 -6.39
N ALA A 173 -11.66 3.77 -6.51
CA ALA A 173 -12.90 3.73 -5.75
C ALA A 173 -12.67 3.44 -4.25
N LEU A 174 -11.48 2.98 -3.88
CA LEU A 174 -11.12 2.67 -2.49
C LEU A 174 -10.60 3.89 -1.72
N LEU A 175 -10.73 5.10 -2.29
CA LEU A 175 -10.33 6.36 -1.68
C LEU A 175 -11.44 7.42 -1.86
N VAL A 176 -11.84 8.07 -0.77
CA VAL A 176 -12.86 9.13 -0.79
C VAL A 176 -12.22 10.51 -0.64
N HIS A 177 -12.76 11.52 -1.33
CA HIS A 177 -12.34 12.93 -1.34
C HIS A 177 -13.40 13.84 -0.69
N PRO A 178 -13.10 15.08 -0.21
CA PRO A 178 -11.90 15.92 -0.43
C PRO A 178 -10.74 15.79 0.57
N GLY A 179 -10.90 15.05 1.67
CA GLY A 179 -9.76 14.59 2.48
C GLY A 179 -9.51 13.13 2.13
N PRO A 180 -8.43 12.78 1.40
CA PRO A 180 -8.24 11.41 0.91
C PRO A 180 -8.26 10.42 2.09
N THR A 181 -9.33 9.65 2.18
CA THR A 181 -9.58 8.68 3.25
C THR A 181 -9.74 7.30 2.64
N PRO A 182 -8.94 6.29 3.07
CA PRO A 182 -9.15 4.90 2.67
C PRO A 182 -10.57 4.45 2.99
N ALA A 183 -11.24 3.89 1.99
CA ALA A 183 -12.67 3.61 2.02
C ALA A 183 -13.02 2.15 1.72
N TYR A 184 -12.03 1.26 1.65
CA TYR A 184 -12.32 -0.16 1.44
C TYR A 184 -13.06 -0.72 2.65
N VAL A 185 -14.37 -0.97 2.50
CA VAL A 185 -15.29 -1.39 3.59
C VAL A 185 -15.23 -0.53 4.86
N TRP A 186 -14.86 0.74 4.73
CA TRP A 186 -14.74 1.70 5.84
C TRP A 186 -15.86 2.74 5.75
N ASP A 187 -16.49 3.08 6.88
CA ASP A 187 -17.51 4.14 6.91
C ASP A 187 -16.84 5.52 6.78
N PRO A 188 -17.16 6.32 5.74
CA PRO A 188 -16.62 7.67 5.59
C PRO A 188 -16.91 8.59 6.79
N ARG A 189 -17.93 8.30 7.60
CA ARG A 189 -18.24 9.04 8.84
C ARG A 189 -17.19 8.83 9.92
N GLU A 190 -16.36 7.79 9.80
CA GLU A 190 -15.26 7.49 10.70
C GLU A 190 -13.90 7.95 10.12
N ALA A 191 -13.91 8.99 9.28
CA ALA A 191 -12.69 9.53 8.67
C ALA A 191 -11.66 10.04 9.69
N ASP A 192 -12.10 10.41 10.90
CA ASP A 192 -11.21 10.93 11.96
C ASP A 192 -10.08 9.95 12.33
N ALA A 193 -10.31 8.64 12.19
CA ALA A 193 -9.28 7.62 12.40
C ALA A 193 -8.09 7.75 11.42
N TRP A 194 -8.31 8.37 10.26
CA TRP A 194 -7.31 8.57 9.20
C TRP A 194 -6.70 9.97 9.21
N HIS A 195 -7.25 10.90 9.99
CA HIS A 195 -6.79 12.28 10.08
C HIS A 195 -6.35 12.68 11.50
N PRO A 196 -5.45 11.90 12.16
CA PRO A 196 -4.95 12.27 13.47
C PRO A 196 -4.10 13.54 13.39
N VAL A 197 -4.08 14.32 14.47
CA VAL A 197 -3.29 15.55 14.55
C VAL A 197 -1.80 15.23 14.37
N PRO A 198 -1.12 15.79 13.35
CA PRO A 198 0.28 15.46 13.10
C PRO A 198 1.20 15.87 14.27
N SER A 199 2.03 14.93 14.72
CA SER A 199 3.10 15.20 15.68
C SER A 199 4.13 16.21 15.12
N ARG A 200 4.99 16.79 15.97
CA ARG A 200 6.05 17.72 15.51
C ARG A 200 6.97 17.08 14.47
N LEU A 201 7.35 15.82 14.67
CA LEU A 201 8.17 15.05 13.72
C LEU A 201 7.40 14.77 12.42
N ALA A 202 6.12 14.41 12.50
CA ALA A 202 5.28 14.19 11.32
C ALA A 202 5.17 15.48 10.48
N ARG A 203 4.97 16.65 11.11
CA ARG A 203 4.96 17.94 10.41
C ARG A 203 6.30 18.28 9.74
N ALA A 204 7.42 17.96 10.41
CA ALA A 204 8.74 18.16 9.82
C ALA A 204 8.95 17.26 8.59
N ALA A 205 8.55 15.99 8.66
CA ALA A 205 8.59 15.07 7.52
C ALA A 205 7.68 15.53 6.38
N GLN A 206 6.45 15.96 6.67
CA GLN A 206 5.55 16.52 5.65
C GLN A 206 6.21 17.66 4.89
N ARG A 207 6.85 18.60 5.59
CA ARG A 207 7.57 19.72 4.97
C ARG A 207 8.77 19.25 4.15
N ALA A 208 9.53 18.31 4.68
CA ALA A 208 10.70 17.77 3.99
C ALA A 208 10.29 17.12 2.66
N VAL A 209 9.28 16.24 2.65
CA VAL A 209 8.87 15.52 1.44
C VAL A 209 8.01 16.38 0.50
N SER A 210 7.38 17.45 0.99
CA SER A 210 6.59 18.40 0.19
C SER A 210 7.41 19.52 -0.45
N ALA A 211 8.69 19.69 -0.06
CA ALA A 211 9.61 20.61 -0.71
C ALA A 211 10.00 20.10 -2.11
N SER A 212 9.02 20.05 -3.01
CA SER A 212 9.27 20.06 -4.45
C SER A 212 9.35 21.52 -4.89
N PRO A 213 10.30 21.91 -5.77
CA PRO A 213 10.30 23.23 -6.34
C PRO A 213 8.96 23.47 -7.03
N ARG A 214 8.33 24.62 -6.76
CA ARG A 214 7.21 25.12 -7.54
C ARG A 214 7.61 25.03 -9.02
N SER A 215 7.01 24.09 -9.76
CA SER A 215 6.97 24.19 -11.21
C SER A 215 6.24 25.49 -11.51
N SER A 216 6.99 26.44 -12.04
CA SER A 216 6.53 27.73 -12.53
C SER A 216 5.29 27.50 -13.39
N ARG A 217 4.21 28.23 -13.08
CA ARG A 217 3.13 28.43 -14.05
C ARG A 217 3.76 28.94 -15.35
N MET A 218 3.72 28.13 -16.40
CA MET A 218 3.74 28.60 -17.77
C MET A 218 2.31 28.53 -18.27
N ARG A 219 1.59 29.65 -18.11
CA ARG A 219 0.60 30.17 -19.04
C ARG A 219 0.68 31.68 -18.95
#